data_AF-A0A8C9REL9-F1
#
_entry.id   AF-A0A8C9REL9-F1
#
_cell.length_a   1.000
_cell.length_b   1.000
_cell.length_c   1.000
_cell.angle_alpha   90.00
_cell.angle_beta   90.00
_cell.angle_gamma   90.00
#
_symmetry.space_group_name_H-M   'P 1'
#
loop_
_entity.id
_entity.type
_entity.pdbx_description
1 polymer ?
#
loop_
_entity_poly.entity_id
_entity_poly.type
_entity_poly.pdbx_seq_one_letter_code
_entity_poly.pdbx_strand_id
1 'polypeptide(L)'
;MFQVYLVQPSLQPQKVVQGIKPDCSTSNKPKPENAVTIAVSSRVLFRTETEQKVFEERGVEEYLKYQVEHENEPFAPGPAFPFVKALETVNSQLRELYPDSEELFDIVLVTYNHAHVGVRLINTINYHNLFIERFCMTGGSSPIGYLKAYHTNLYLSADAEKVREALAEGIAAATMFTPEKLIEVSDTQLRVAFDGDAVLFSDESERIFKTHGLDKFFEHEKEHENKLLDHGPLKGFLEALGKLQKKFYEKGHRLDCPIRTYLVTARSAASSGIRALKTLRAWGLETDEALFLAGAPKGPMLEKIRPHIYFDDQMFHVEGAAEMGTIAAHVPYGIAQKHPHKKDSSKSK
;
A
#
# COMPACT_ATOMS: atom_id res chain seq x y z
N MET A 1 26.64 33.65 63.85
CA MET A 1 25.23 33.21 63.87
C MET A 1 24.64 33.44 62.48
N PHE A 2 24.81 32.48 61.57
CA PHE A 2 24.12 32.47 60.27
C PHE A 2 23.88 31.00 59.91
N GLN A 3 22.61 30.63 59.92
CA GLN A 3 22.10 29.29 59.68
C GLN A 3 21.64 29.24 58.21
N VAL A 4 22.27 28.40 57.40
CA VAL A 4 21.90 28.17 56.01
C VAL A 4 20.72 27.18 56.02
N TYR A 5 19.53 27.65 55.66
CA TYR A 5 18.39 26.78 55.39
C TYR A 5 18.38 26.41 53.91
N LEU A 6 18.57 25.12 53.63
CA LEU A 6 18.32 24.50 52.32
C LEU A 6 16.81 24.49 52.07
N VAL A 7 16.37 25.22 51.04
CA VAL A 7 15.00 25.14 50.52
C VAL A 7 14.98 24.08 49.41
N GLN A 8 14.27 22.97 49.63
CA GLN A 8 13.90 22.04 48.56
C GLN A 8 12.70 22.61 47.77
N PRO A 9 12.68 22.56 46.43
CA PRO A 9 11.49 22.90 45.67
C PRO A 9 10.46 21.76 45.76
N SER A 10 9.26 22.09 46.21
CA SER A 10 8.09 21.22 46.19
C SER A 10 7.67 20.92 44.74
N LEU A 11 7.69 19.65 44.33
CA LEU A 11 7.03 19.21 43.10
C LEU A 11 5.51 19.36 43.25
N GLN A 12 4.92 20.30 42.50
CA GLN A 12 3.48 20.30 42.28
C GLN A 12 3.14 19.24 41.21
N PRO A 13 2.05 18.45 41.39
CA PRO A 13 1.63 17.49 40.38
C PRO A 13 1.18 18.24 39.11
N GLN A 14 1.77 17.87 37.97
CA GLN A 14 1.38 18.34 36.65
C GLN A 14 -0.12 18.05 36.42
N LYS A 15 -0.88 19.10 36.08
CA LYS A 15 -2.24 18.96 35.56
C LYS A 15 -2.19 18.07 34.33
N VAL A 16 -2.83 16.91 34.44
CA VAL A 16 -3.18 16.07 33.29
C VAL A 16 -4.05 16.93 32.38
N VAL A 17 -3.50 17.36 31.25
CA VAL A 17 -4.29 17.93 30.16
C VAL A 17 -5.12 16.77 29.64
N GLN A 18 -6.42 16.76 29.98
CA GLN A 18 -7.38 15.85 29.37
C GLN A 18 -7.38 16.14 27.86
N GLY A 19 -6.71 15.28 27.11
CA GLY A 19 -6.85 15.24 25.66
C GLY A 19 -8.33 15.10 25.34
N ILE A 20 -8.81 15.99 24.47
CA ILE A 20 -10.15 15.92 23.90
C ILE A 20 -10.28 14.53 23.27
N LYS A 21 -11.08 13.65 23.88
CA LYS A 21 -11.56 12.46 23.18
C LYS A 21 -12.41 12.98 22.02
N PRO A 22 -12.15 12.58 20.76
CA PRO A 22 -13.12 12.83 19.71
C PRO A 22 -14.44 12.18 20.13
N ASP A 23 -15.48 12.99 20.14
CA ASP A 23 -16.85 12.57 20.39
C ASP A 23 -17.18 11.43 19.41
N CYS A 24 -17.48 10.24 19.95
CA CYS A 24 -17.80 9.05 19.16
C CYS A 24 -19.24 9.09 18.61
N SER A 25 -19.95 10.20 18.78
CA SER A 25 -21.25 10.44 18.18
C SER A 25 -21.10 11.36 16.96
N THR A 26 -21.46 10.84 15.76
CA THR A 26 -21.50 11.50 14.43
C THR A 26 -20.30 11.36 13.46
N SER A 27 -19.46 10.33 13.59
CA SER A 27 -18.67 9.88 12.43
C SER A 27 -19.60 9.15 11.46
N ASN A 28 -20.06 9.82 10.40
CA ASN A 28 -20.65 9.13 9.24
C ASN A 28 -19.54 8.22 8.67
N LYS A 29 -19.65 6.93 8.98
CA LYS A 29 -18.75 5.91 8.46
C LYS A 29 -19.00 5.80 6.96
N PRO A 30 -17.95 5.76 6.13
CA PRO A 30 -18.12 5.59 4.70
C PRO A 30 -18.78 4.22 4.44
N LYS A 31 -19.82 4.20 3.62
CA LYS A 31 -20.44 2.94 3.21
C LYS A 31 -19.52 2.23 2.22
N PRO A 32 -19.41 0.89 2.26
CA PRO A 32 -18.52 0.13 1.36
C PRO A 32 -18.71 0.44 -0.12
N GLU A 33 -19.94 0.73 -0.53
CA GLU A 33 -20.29 1.06 -1.92
C GLU A 33 -19.71 2.40 -2.41
N ASN A 34 -19.38 3.32 -1.49
CA ASN A 34 -18.88 4.66 -1.80
C ASN A 34 -17.41 4.86 -1.38
N ALA A 35 -16.92 4.01 -0.47
CA ALA A 35 -15.58 4.06 0.06
C ALA A 35 -14.53 3.57 -0.94
N VAL A 36 -13.30 4.02 -0.76
CA VAL A 36 -12.12 3.39 -1.37
C VAL A 36 -11.57 2.39 -0.35
N THR A 37 -12.00 1.13 -0.46
CA THR A 37 -11.66 0.08 0.51
C THR A 37 -10.25 -0.45 0.28
N ILE A 38 -9.40 -0.30 1.29
CA ILE A 38 -8.03 -0.79 1.33
C ILE A 38 -7.94 -1.92 2.35
N ALA A 39 -7.79 -3.14 1.87
CA ALA A 39 -7.60 -4.31 2.72
C ALA A 39 -6.10 -4.53 2.95
N VAL A 40 -5.69 -4.63 4.22
CA VAL A 40 -4.27 -4.79 4.59
C VAL A 40 -4.13 -6.00 5.49
N SER A 41 -3.21 -6.91 5.16
CA SER A 41 -2.93 -8.06 6.03
C SER A 41 -2.25 -7.61 7.32
N SER A 42 -2.54 -8.28 8.44
CA SER A 42 -1.88 -7.95 9.73
C SER A 42 -0.36 -8.04 9.65
N ARG A 43 0.19 -8.95 8.82
CA ARG A 43 1.63 -9.18 8.63
C ARG A 43 2.37 -8.07 7.87
N VAL A 44 1.65 -7.21 7.15
CA VAL A 44 2.26 -6.04 6.49
C VAL A 44 1.97 -4.75 7.26
N LEU A 45 0.86 -4.69 8.00
CA LEU A 45 0.57 -3.55 8.86
C LEU A 45 1.48 -3.52 10.10
N PHE A 46 1.78 -4.69 10.65
CA PHE A 46 2.58 -4.86 11.86
C PHE A 46 3.69 -5.88 11.66
N ARG A 47 4.78 -5.70 12.41
CA ARG A 47 5.88 -6.67 12.51
C ARG A 47 5.44 -7.82 13.42
N THR A 48 5.30 -9.00 12.84
CA THR A 48 4.83 -10.22 13.54
C THR A 48 5.77 -11.41 13.32
N GLU A 49 7.05 -11.16 13.02
CA GLU A 49 8.02 -12.19 12.66
C GLU A 49 8.29 -13.15 13.82
N THR A 50 8.34 -12.64 15.05
CA THR A 50 8.50 -13.45 16.27
C THR A 50 7.32 -14.41 16.43
N GLU A 51 6.12 -13.90 16.31
CA GLU A 51 4.87 -14.64 16.43
C GLU A 51 4.74 -15.69 15.32
N GLN A 52 5.16 -15.34 14.11
CA GLN A 52 5.17 -16.26 12.98
C GLN A 52 6.12 -17.44 13.24
N LYS A 53 7.32 -17.20 13.79
CA LYS A 53 8.23 -18.28 14.19
C LYS A 53 7.61 -19.20 15.23
N VAL A 54 6.90 -18.66 16.22
CA VAL A 54 6.18 -19.49 17.21
C VAL A 54 5.16 -20.39 16.53
N PHE A 55 4.38 -19.87 15.58
CA PHE A 55 3.41 -20.66 14.82
C PHE A 55 4.06 -21.76 13.98
N GLU A 56 5.12 -21.42 13.24
CA GLU A 56 5.82 -22.35 12.34
C GLU A 56 6.55 -23.46 13.09
N GLU A 57 7.19 -23.13 14.22
CA GLU A 57 8.01 -24.08 14.97
C GLU A 57 7.22 -24.88 16.01
N ARG A 58 6.19 -24.28 16.62
CA ARG A 58 5.48 -24.85 17.78
C ARG A 58 3.99 -25.11 17.55
N GLY A 59 3.47 -24.72 16.38
CA GLY A 59 2.09 -24.95 16.00
C GLY A 59 1.09 -23.98 16.61
N VAL A 60 -0.19 -24.21 16.28
CA VAL A 60 -1.28 -23.26 16.57
C VAL A 60 -1.54 -23.06 18.07
N GLU A 61 -1.46 -24.10 18.90
CA GLU A 61 -1.80 -23.99 20.32
C GLU A 61 -0.80 -23.11 21.09
N GLU A 62 0.50 -23.32 20.90
CA GLU A 62 1.55 -22.50 21.51
C GLU A 62 1.52 -21.06 20.97
N TYR A 63 1.20 -20.90 19.69
CA TYR A 63 0.98 -19.58 19.10
C TYR A 63 -0.19 -18.85 19.76
N LEU A 64 -1.33 -19.50 19.97
CA LEU A 64 -2.48 -18.88 20.63
C LEU A 64 -2.17 -18.49 22.08
N LYS A 65 -1.51 -19.37 22.82
CA LYS A 65 -1.05 -19.08 24.18
C LYS A 65 -0.11 -17.88 24.22
N TYR A 66 0.86 -17.84 23.31
CA TYR A 66 1.79 -16.72 23.17
C TYR A 66 1.04 -15.39 22.91
N GLN A 67 0.05 -15.40 22.00
CA GLN A 67 -0.73 -14.19 21.69
C GLN A 67 -1.54 -13.67 22.88
N VAL A 68 -2.09 -14.57 23.71
CA VAL A 68 -2.83 -14.21 24.93
C VAL A 68 -1.89 -13.66 26.00
N GLU A 69 -0.75 -14.31 26.25
CA GLU A 69 0.24 -13.86 27.23
C GLU A 69 0.78 -12.46 26.93
N HIS A 70 0.87 -12.10 25.64
CA HIS A 70 1.42 -10.83 25.17
C HIS A 70 0.31 -9.89 24.64
N GLU A 71 -0.96 -10.09 25.00
CA GLU A 71 -2.09 -9.36 24.39
C GLU A 71 -2.05 -7.84 24.61
N ASN A 72 -1.35 -7.38 25.64
CA ASN A 72 -1.16 -5.98 25.98
C ASN A 72 0.18 -5.41 25.48
N GLU A 73 0.98 -6.21 24.79
CA GLU A 73 2.24 -5.79 24.18
C GLU A 73 2.01 -5.44 22.70
N PRO A 74 1.96 -4.15 22.33
CA PRO A 74 1.62 -3.73 20.98
C PRO A 74 2.70 -4.15 19.98
N PHE A 75 2.29 -4.56 18.78
CA PHE A 75 3.23 -4.84 17.70
C PHE A 75 3.94 -3.57 17.22
N ALA A 76 5.17 -3.72 16.75
CA ALA A 76 5.88 -2.65 16.09
C ALA A 76 5.28 -2.37 14.68
N PRO A 77 5.33 -1.12 14.19
CA PRO A 77 4.91 -0.77 12.83
C PRO A 77 5.58 -1.61 11.73
N GLY A 78 4.75 -2.15 10.83
CA GLY A 78 5.16 -2.88 9.62
C GLY A 78 5.31 -1.97 8.38
N PRO A 79 5.67 -2.54 7.22
CA PRO A 79 5.92 -1.77 6.00
C PRO A 79 4.70 -0.99 5.48
N ALA A 80 3.48 -1.46 5.71
CA ALA A 80 2.26 -0.76 5.28
C ALA A 80 1.83 0.36 6.24
N PHE A 81 2.45 0.48 7.42
CA PHE A 81 2.03 1.41 8.45
C PHE A 81 2.08 2.89 8.01
N PRO A 82 3.18 3.39 7.40
CA PRO A 82 3.21 4.77 6.93
C PRO A 82 2.15 5.05 5.85
N PHE A 83 1.91 4.08 4.98
CA PHE A 83 0.85 4.17 3.96
C PHE A 83 -0.53 4.33 4.61
N VAL A 84 -0.88 3.51 5.61
CA VAL A 84 -2.15 3.64 6.35
C VAL A 84 -2.28 5.00 7.03
N LYS A 85 -1.21 5.50 7.67
CA LYS A 85 -1.22 6.86 8.25
C LYS A 85 -1.48 7.95 7.21
N ALA A 86 -0.88 7.83 6.03
CA ALA A 86 -1.14 8.78 4.95
C ALA A 86 -2.57 8.73 4.41
N LEU A 87 -3.20 7.55 4.36
CA LEU A 87 -4.63 7.43 4.05
C LEU A 87 -5.51 8.15 5.09
N GLU A 88 -5.19 8.02 6.38
CA GLU A 88 -5.88 8.73 7.46
C GLU A 88 -5.69 10.26 7.39
N THR A 89 -4.48 10.71 7.03
CA THR A 89 -4.20 12.13 6.78
C THR A 89 -5.10 12.67 5.66
N VAL A 90 -5.20 11.94 4.54
CA VAL A 90 -6.09 12.32 3.42
C VAL A 90 -7.55 12.34 3.86
N ASN A 91 -8.00 11.31 4.59
CA ASN A 91 -9.36 11.24 5.12
C ASN A 91 -9.68 12.43 6.03
N SER A 92 -8.75 12.84 6.88
CA SER A 92 -8.93 13.99 7.79
C SER A 92 -9.14 15.27 6.99
N GLN A 93 -8.30 15.55 5.99
CA GLN A 93 -8.45 16.71 5.12
C GLN A 93 -9.73 16.67 4.27
N LEU A 94 -10.12 15.49 3.78
CA LEU A 94 -11.39 15.33 3.07
C LEU A 94 -12.59 15.63 3.97
N ARG A 95 -12.57 15.22 5.25
CA ARG A 95 -13.63 15.53 6.21
C ARG A 95 -13.70 17.01 6.55
N GLU A 96 -12.57 17.73 6.58
CA GLU A 96 -12.58 19.18 6.74
C GLU A 96 -13.27 19.89 5.57
N LEU A 97 -13.01 19.43 4.34
CA LEU A 97 -13.60 20.02 3.13
C LEU A 97 -15.04 19.55 2.84
N TYR A 98 -15.36 18.33 3.25
CA TYR A 98 -16.63 17.63 3.01
C TYR A 98 -17.03 16.79 4.25
N PRO A 99 -17.59 17.41 5.31
CA PRO A 99 -17.89 16.73 6.57
C PRO A 99 -18.77 15.48 6.45
N ASP A 100 -19.71 15.50 5.51
CA ASP A 100 -20.69 14.42 5.29
C ASP A 100 -20.28 13.44 4.18
N SER A 101 -19.07 13.55 3.62
CA SER A 101 -18.63 12.70 2.51
C SER A 101 -18.45 11.25 2.95
N GLU A 102 -19.13 10.33 2.27
CA GLU A 102 -18.88 8.88 2.38
C GLU A 102 -17.75 8.41 1.46
N GLU A 103 -17.24 9.28 0.57
CA GLU A 103 -16.14 8.97 -0.35
C GLU A 103 -14.78 9.21 0.34
N LEU A 104 -14.40 8.25 1.17
CA LEU A 104 -13.17 8.25 1.97
C LEU A 104 -12.46 6.89 1.81
N PHE A 105 -11.23 6.78 2.27
CA PHE A 105 -10.59 5.49 2.44
C PHE A 105 -11.24 4.72 3.59
N ASP A 106 -11.60 3.45 3.35
CA ASP A 106 -12.04 2.51 4.37
C ASP A 106 -10.96 1.43 4.54
N ILE A 107 -10.26 1.44 5.67
CA ILE A 107 -9.18 0.49 5.93
C ILE A 107 -9.76 -0.74 6.63
N VAL A 108 -9.54 -1.91 6.02
CA VAL A 108 -9.97 -3.21 6.56
C VAL A 108 -8.73 -4.02 6.93
N LEU A 109 -8.60 -4.38 8.21
CA LEU A 109 -7.58 -5.33 8.63
C LEU A 109 -8.00 -6.76 8.28
N VAL A 110 -7.13 -7.49 7.60
CA VAL A 110 -7.35 -8.90 7.25
C VAL A 110 -6.31 -9.77 7.94
N THR A 111 -6.76 -10.82 8.61
CA THR A 111 -5.86 -11.82 9.20
C THR A 111 -6.41 -13.22 9.03
N TYR A 112 -5.49 -14.14 8.80
CA TYR A 112 -5.75 -15.57 8.70
C TYR A 112 -5.83 -16.21 10.08
N ASN A 113 -5.46 -15.47 11.13
CA ASN A 113 -5.35 -16.02 12.46
C ASN A 113 -6.72 -16.23 13.11
N HIS A 114 -6.74 -17.08 14.14
CA HIS A 114 -7.91 -17.32 14.96
C HIS A 114 -8.38 -16.02 15.66
N ALA A 115 -9.68 -15.91 15.90
CA ALA A 115 -10.29 -14.73 16.53
C ALA A 115 -9.69 -14.36 17.89
N HIS A 116 -9.13 -15.34 18.60
CA HIS A 116 -8.48 -15.13 19.91
C HIS A 116 -7.24 -14.22 19.82
N VAL A 117 -6.60 -14.11 18.65
CA VAL A 117 -5.48 -13.18 18.42
C VAL A 117 -5.95 -11.74 18.23
N GLY A 118 -7.27 -11.53 18.07
CA GLY A 118 -7.87 -10.25 17.74
C GLY A 118 -7.65 -9.19 18.82
N VAL A 119 -7.62 -9.59 20.09
CA VAL A 119 -7.42 -8.67 21.22
C VAL A 119 -6.10 -7.92 21.10
N ARG A 120 -5.00 -8.64 20.85
CA ARG A 120 -3.67 -8.01 20.68
C ARG A 120 -3.63 -7.07 19.49
N LEU A 121 -4.28 -7.43 18.38
CA LEU A 121 -4.37 -6.58 17.19
C LEU A 121 -5.16 -5.29 17.48
N ILE A 122 -6.30 -5.39 18.17
CA ILE A 122 -7.12 -4.24 18.59
C ILE A 122 -6.32 -3.36 19.54
N ASN A 123 -5.67 -3.94 20.55
CA ASN A 123 -4.82 -3.20 21.49
C ASN A 123 -3.67 -2.47 20.77
N THR A 124 -3.06 -3.12 19.78
CA THR A 124 -2.01 -2.52 18.94
C THR A 124 -2.55 -1.35 18.11
N ILE A 125 -3.72 -1.50 17.49
CA ILE A 125 -4.38 -0.43 16.71
C ILE A 125 -4.71 0.77 17.59
N ASN A 126 -5.24 0.53 18.78
CA ASN A 126 -5.53 1.57 19.77
C ASN A 126 -4.25 2.26 20.27
N TYR A 127 -3.20 1.48 20.56
CA TYR A 127 -1.90 2.00 21.01
C TYR A 127 -1.30 2.97 19.97
N HIS A 128 -1.38 2.61 18.69
CA HIS A 128 -0.87 3.42 17.58
C HIS A 128 -1.83 4.52 17.09
N ASN A 129 -3.02 4.62 17.71
CA ASN A 129 -4.09 5.54 17.30
C ASN A 129 -4.43 5.42 15.80
N LEU A 130 -4.56 4.18 15.31
CA LEU A 130 -5.03 3.90 13.96
C LEU A 130 -6.57 3.85 13.93
N PHE A 131 -7.16 4.49 12.93
CA PHE A 131 -8.60 4.47 12.68
C PHE A 131 -8.96 3.29 11.77
N ILE A 132 -8.96 2.09 12.36
CA ILE A 132 -9.34 0.83 11.70
C ILE A 132 -10.46 0.19 12.50
N GLU A 133 -11.66 0.20 11.94
CA GLU A 133 -12.87 -0.29 12.64
C GLU A 133 -13.37 -1.62 12.07
N ARG A 134 -12.86 -2.04 10.91
CA ARG A 134 -13.29 -3.26 10.22
C ARG A 134 -12.19 -4.29 10.22
N PHE A 135 -12.54 -5.49 10.69
CA PHE A 135 -11.63 -6.62 10.80
C PHE A 135 -12.24 -7.82 10.08
N CYS A 136 -11.39 -8.59 9.42
CA CYS A 136 -11.71 -9.90 8.88
C CYS A 136 -10.72 -10.90 9.45
N MET A 137 -11.21 -11.81 10.30
CA MET A 137 -10.43 -12.89 10.89
C MET A 137 -10.99 -14.21 10.39
N THR A 138 -10.26 -14.91 9.53
CA THR A 138 -10.81 -16.07 8.81
C THR A 138 -10.51 -17.42 9.45
N GLY A 139 -9.74 -17.45 10.55
CA GLY A 139 -9.41 -18.69 11.27
C GLY A 139 -8.76 -19.77 10.38
N GLY A 140 -7.95 -19.35 9.41
CA GLY A 140 -7.25 -20.21 8.45
C GLY A 140 -7.92 -20.34 7.08
N SER A 141 -9.16 -19.87 6.93
CA SER A 141 -9.85 -19.88 5.62
C SER A 141 -9.34 -18.77 4.70
N SER A 142 -9.53 -18.92 3.38
CA SER A 142 -9.11 -17.89 2.44
C SER A 142 -9.97 -16.60 2.58
N PRO A 143 -9.36 -15.40 2.62
CA PRO A 143 -10.08 -14.14 2.82
C PRO A 143 -10.72 -13.59 1.54
N ILE A 144 -10.45 -14.20 0.38
CA ILE A 144 -10.80 -13.63 -0.94
C ILE A 144 -12.30 -13.37 -1.09
N GLY A 145 -13.15 -14.28 -0.60
CA GLY A 145 -14.60 -14.09 -0.61
C GLY A 145 -15.04 -12.84 0.17
N TYR A 146 -14.37 -12.56 1.30
CA TYR A 146 -14.63 -11.35 2.09
C TYR A 146 -14.08 -10.10 1.40
N LEU A 147 -12.88 -10.17 0.79
CA LEU A 147 -12.34 -9.05 0.01
C LEU A 147 -13.30 -8.62 -1.10
N LYS A 148 -13.92 -9.59 -1.79
CA LYS A 148 -14.94 -9.37 -2.83
C LYS A 148 -16.22 -8.75 -2.25
N ALA A 149 -16.72 -9.29 -1.13
CA ALA A 149 -17.89 -8.75 -0.44
C ALA A 149 -17.69 -7.34 0.12
N TYR A 150 -16.44 -6.96 0.40
CA TYR A 150 -16.07 -5.60 0.80
C TYR A 150 -15.82 -4.65 -0.36
N HIS A 151 -15.99 -5.09 -1.62
CA HIS A 151 -15.68 -4.27 -2.79
C HIS A 151 -14.24 -3.69 -2.75
N THR A 152 -13.30 -4.52 -2.29
CA THR A 152 -11.92 -4.09 -2.05
C THR A 152 -11.28 -3.48 -3.30
N ASN A 153 -10.81 -2.23 -3.20
CA ASN A 153 -10.10 -1.53 -4.28
C ASN A 153 -8.62 -1.90 -4.33
N LEU A 154 -8.00 -2.22 -3.19
CA LEU A 154 -6.61 -2.67 -3.10
C LEU A 154 -6.44 -3.64 -1.93
N TYR A 155 -5.78 -4.78 -2.19
CA TYR A 155 -5.36 -5.74 -1.17
C TYR A 155 -3.82 -5.81 -1.05
N LEU A 156 -3.31 -5.59 0.16
CA LEU A 156 -1.88 -5.65 0.46
C LEU A 156 -1.59 -6.80 1.44
N SER A 157 -0.69 -7.72 1.05
CA SER A 157 -0.36 -8.89 1.85
C SER A 157 1.12 -9.25 1.80
N ALA A 158 1.61 -9.91 2.85
CA ALA A 158 2.93 -10.55 2.82
C ALA A 158 2.86 -11.94 2.16
N ASP A 159 1.64 -12.45 1.90
CA ASP A 159 1.40 -13.77 1.31
C ASP A 159 1.14 -13.64 -0.20
N ALA A 160 2.12 -14.06 -1.00
CA ALA A 160 2.08 -13.99 -2.45
C ALA A 160 1.03 -14.93 -3.08
N GLU A 161 0.70 -16.07 -2.45
CA GLU A 161 -0.37 -16.94 -2.94
C GLU A 161 -1.72 -16.23 -2.82
N LYS A 162 -1.95 -15.56 -1.70
CA LYS A 162 -3.21 -14.85 -1.46
C LYS A 162 -3.36 -13.62 -2.34
N VAL A 163 -2.26 -12.97 -2.67
CA VAL A 163 -2.25 -11.90 -3.69
C VAL A 163 -2.63 -12.46 -5.07
N ARG A 164 -2.09 -13.62 -5.47
CA ARG A 164 -2.47 -14.28 -6.73
C ARG A 164 -3.95 -14.68 -6.75
N GLU A 165 -4.46 -15.26 -5.67
CA GLU A 165 -5.89 -15.60 -5.54
C GLU A 165 -6.77 -14.35 -5.67
N ALA A 166 -6.39 -13.22 -5.05
CA ALA A 166 -7.12 -11.96 -5.15
C ALA A 166 -7.12 -11.41 -6.59
N LEU A 167 -5.96 -11.38 -7.25
CA LEU A 167 -5.84 -10.93 -8.64
C LEU A 167 -6.68 -11.80 -9.60
N ALA A 168 -6.73 -13.12 -9.38
CA ALA A 168 -7.55 -14.03 -10.18
C ALA A 168 -9.06 -13.74 -10.06
N GLU A 169 -9.50 -13.18 -8.95
CA GLU A 169 -10.88 -12.73 -8.71
C GLU A 169 -11.13 -11.27 -9.14
N GLY A 170 -10.16 -10.63 -9.82
CA GLY A 170 -10.28 -9.25 -10.31
C GLY A 170 -10.08 -8.18 -9.24
N ILE A 171 -9.52 -8.53 -8.08
CA ILE A 171 -9.21 -7.60 -7.00
C ILE A 171 -7.77 -7.13 -7.18
N ALA A 172 -7.55 -5.81 -7.26
CA ALA A 172 -6.19 -5.27 -7.34
C ALA A 172 -5.43 -5.65 -6.07
N ALA A 173 -4.28 -6.30 -6.22
CA ALA A 173 -3.52 -6.78 -5.08
C ALA A 173 -2.01 -6.78 -5.35
N ALA A 174 -1.24 -6.64 -4.28
CA ALA A 174 0.22 -6.69 -4.34
C ALA A 174 0.83 -7.34 -3.10
N THR A 175 1.93 -8.04 -3.31
CA THR A 175 2.75 -8.64 -2.25
C THR A 175 3.70 -7.59 -1.73
N MET A 176 3.62 -7.27 -0.45
CA MET A 176 4.49 -6.29 0.19
C MET A 176 5.57 -6.99 1.00
N PHE A 177 6.78 -6.44 0.93
CA PHE A 177 7.95 -6.95 1.64
C PHE A 177 8.35 -5.97 2.74
N THR A 178 8.97 -6.48 3.80
CA THR A 178 9.59 -5.65 4.82
C THR A 178 11.04 -5.38 4.41
N PRO A 179 11.41 -4.15 4.00
CA PRO A 179 12.79 -3.87 3.63
C PRO A 179 13.67 -3.72 4.87
N GLU A 180 14.97 -3.97 4.71
CA GLU A 180 15.97 -3.78 5.77
C GLU A 180 16.21 -2.30 6.10
N LYS A 181 16.14 -1.46 5.06
CA LYS A 181 16.28 -0.01 5.13
C LYS A 181 14.93 0.63 4.86
N LEU A 182 14.59 1.65 5.64
CA LEU A 182 13.39 2.47 5.43
C LEU A 182 13.79 3.92 5.31
N ILE A 183 13.37 4.56 4.23
CA ILE A 183 13.44 6.01 4.11
C ILE A 183 12.21 6.65 4.73
N GLU A 184 12.38 7.86 5.25
CA GLU A 184 11.27 8.67 5.75
C GLU A 184 10.40 9.14 4.57
N VAL A 185 9.09 8.98 4.72
CA VAL A 185 8.07 9.42 3.76
C VAL A 185 7.34 10.65 4.29
N SER A 186 6.58 11.32 3.42
CA SER A 186 5.82 12.51 3.80
C SER A 186 4.71 12.18 4.80
N ASP A 187 4.53 13.00 5.83
CA ASP A 187 3.44 12.93 6.79
C ASP A 187 2.15 13.66 6.33
N THR A 188 2.32 14.57 5.37
CA THR A 188 1.28 15.48 4.86
C THR A 188 0.68 15.03 3.53
N GLN A 189 1.38 14.19 2.76
CA GLN A 189 0.92 13.70 1.47
C GLN A 189 0.93 12.18 1.41
N LEU A 190 -0.11 11.59 0.83
CA LEU A 190 -0.08 10.25 0.28
C LEU A 190 0.60 10.25 -1.09
N ARG A 191 1.72 9.52 -1.21
CA ARG A 191 2.47 9.36 -2.47
C ARG A 191 2.42 7.92 -2.94
N VAL A 192 1.84 7.68 -4.12
CA VAL A 192 1.68 6.33 -4.69
C VAL A 192 2.34 6.29 -6.05
N ALA A 193 3.35 5.43 -6.20
CA ALA A 193 4.06 5.25 -7.46
C ALA A 193 3.70 3.92 -8.11
N PHE A 194 3.59 3.92 -9.43
CA PHE A 194 3.21 2.76 -10.23
C PHE A 194 4.18 2.58 -11.39
N ASP A 195 4.54 1.34 -11.68
CA ASP A 195 4.94 1.00 -13.03
C ASP A 195 3.77 1.12 -14.01
N GLY A 196 4.07 1.24 -15.29
CA GLY A 196 3.09 1.26 -16.37
C GLY A 196 2.60 -0.14 -16.73
N ASP A 197 3.42 -0.86 -17.51
CA ASP A 197 3.05 -2.14 -18.10
C ASP A 197 2.85 -3.21 -17.03
N ALA A 198 1.89 -4.13 -17.24
CA ALA A 198 1.48 -5.18 -16.30
C ALA A 198 1.05 -4.71 -14.88
N VAL A 199 0.96 -3.40 -14.64
CA VAL A 199 0.46 -2.80 -13.39
C VAL A 199 -0.76 -1.92 -13.67
N LEU A 200 -0.57 -0.80 -14.36
CA LEU A 200 -1.65 0.10 -14.79
C LEU A 200 -2.22 -0.29 -16.16
N PHE A 201 -1.34 -0.72 -17.06
CA PHE A 201 -1.68 -1.22 -18.39
C PHE A 201 -1.56 -2.75 -18.41
N SER A 202 -2.18 -3.37 -19.40
CA SER A 202 -2.04 -4.82 -19.64
C SER A 202 -0.59 -5.19 -19.99
N ASP A 203 -0.30 -6.48 -20.06
CA ASP A 203 1.00 -7.02 -20.47
C ASP A 203 1.16 -7.11 -22.01
N GLU A 204 0.29 -6.47 -22.81
CA GLU A 204 0.32 -6.47 -24.28
C GLU A 204 1.71 -6.07 -24.81
N SER A 205 2.21 -4.90 -24.39
CA SER A 205 3.48 -4.38 -24.88
C SER A 205 4.69 -5.21 -24.41
N GLU A 206 4.62 -5.80 -23.22
CA GLU A 206 5.68 -6.70 -22.72
C GLU A 206 5.73 -8.02 -23.51
N ARG A 207 4.57 -8.57 -23.91
CA ARG A 207 4.50 -9.76 -24.78
C ARG A 207 5.19 -9.53 -26.11
N ILE A 208 4.97 -8.36 -26.72
CA ILE A 208 5.58 -8.01 -27.99
C ILE A 208 7.09 -7.91 -27.85
N PHE A 209 7.57 -7.21 -26.82
CA PHE A 209 8.99 -7.09 -26.52
C PHE A 209 9.66 -8.46 -26.30
N LYS A 210 9.10 -9.33 -25.46
CA LYS A 210 9.70 -10.65 -25.18
C LYS A 210 9.66 -11.60 -26.38
N THR A 211 8.66 -11.48 -27.26
CA THR A 211 8.50 -12.37 -28.41
C THR A 211 9.30 -11.90 -29.63
N HIS A 212 9.33 -10.59 -29.88
CA HIS A 212 9.80 -10.02 -31.15
C HIS A 212 10.97 -9.03 -31.00
N GLY A 213 11.39 -8.72 -29.77
CA GLY A 213 12.49 -7.81 -29.49
C GLY A 213 12.11 -6.33 -29.52
N LEU A 214 13.13 -5.49 -29.28
CA LEU A 214 12.95 -4.05 -29.03
C LEU A 214 12.50 -3.26 -30.28
N ASP A 215 13.03 -3.58 -31.45
CA ASP A 215 12.70 -2.88 -32.69
C ASP A 215 11.21 -3.05 -33.03
N LYS A 216 10.71 -4.28 -32.94
CA LYS A 216 9.31 -4.62 -33.18
C LYS A 216 8.38 -4.00 -32.14
N PHE A 217 8.83 -3.87 -30.90
CA PHE A 217 8.10 -3.12 -29.88
C PHE A 217 7.96 -1.64 -30.27
N PHE A 218 9.03 -0.97 -30.73
CA PHE A 218 8.94 0.44 -31.12
C PHE A 218 8.08 0.66 -32.37
N GLU A 219 8.17 -0.23 -33.37
CA GLU A 219 7.28 -0.20 -34.54
C GLU A 219 5.81 -0.33 -34.10
N HIS A 220 5.52 -1.30 -33.24
CA HIS A 220 4.17 -1.53 -32.73
C HIS A 220 3.62 -0.31 -31.96
N GLU A 221 4.40 0.27 -31.05
CA GLU A 221 3.98 1.43 -30.27
C GLU A 221 3.73 2.67 -31.16
N LYS A 222 4.51 2.85 -32.21
CA LYS A 222 4.31 3.93 -33.19
C LYS A 222 3.05 3.73 -34.03
N GLU A 223 2.82 2.52 -34.52
CA GLU A 223 1.62 2.18 -35.29
C GLU A 223 0.33 2.29 -34.46
N HIS A 224 0.42 1.95 -33.17
CA HIS A 224 -0.72 1.92 -32.25
C HIS A 224 -0.79 3.14 -31.33
N GLU A 225 -0.07 4.22 -31.62
CA GLU A 225 0.03 5.39 -30.73
C GLU A 225 -1.35 5.98 -30.35
N ASN A 226 -2.35 5.88 -31.24
CA ASN A 226 -3.71 6.37 -31.02
C ASN A 226 -4.71 5.28 -30.56
N LYS A 227 -4.26 4.02 -30.44
CA LYS A 227 -5.04 2.93 -29.84
C LYS A 227 -4.71 2.89 -28.36
N LEU A 228 -5.73 2.93 -27.50
CA LEU A 228 -5.50 2.88 -26.05
C LEU A 228 -4.85 1.54 -25.66
N LEU A 229 -4.05 1.56 -24.59
CA LEU A 229 -3.60 0.32 -23.94
C LEU A 229 -4.77 -0.30 -23.18
N ASP A 230 -4.85 -1.63 -23.19
CA ASP A 230 -5.75 -2.34 -22.28
C ASP A 230 -5.31 -2.15 -20.83
N HIS A 231 -6.22 -2.40 -19.89
CA HIS A 231 -5.99 -2.13 -18.48
C HIS A 231 -5.25 -3.25 -17.76
N GLY A 232 -4.37 -2.85 -16.84
CA GLY A 232 -3.74 -3.72 -15.86
C GLY A 232 -4.60 -3.84 -14.59
N PRO A 233 -4.17 -4.69 -13.64
CA PRO A 233 -4.94 -4.99 -12.44
C PRO A 233 -5.12 -3.79 -11.50
N LEU A 234 -4.20 -2.80 -11.51
CA LEU A 234 -4.25 -1.67 -10.58
C LEU A 234 -4.93 -0.42 -11.17
N LYS A 235 -5.45 -0.47 -12.40
CA LYS A 235 -6.20 0.65 -13.01
C LYS A 235 -7.33 1.14 -12.10
N GLY A 236 -8.15 0.22 -11.58
CA GLY A 236 -9.30 0.58 -10.74
C GLY A 236 -8.89 1.29 -9.44
N PHE A 237 -7.74 0.94 -8.87
CA PHE A 237 -7.21 1.63 -7.70
C PHE A 237 -6.73 3.05 -8.06
N LEU A 238 -6.04 3.22 -9.20
CA LEU A 238 -5.66 4.55 -9.68
C LEU A 238 -6.88 5.43 -9.98
N GLU A 239 -7.95 4.87 -10.55
CA GLU A 239 -9.24 5.57 -10.75
C GLU A 239 -9.85 6.04 -9.43
N ALA A 240 -9.79 5.21 -8.38
CA ALA A 240 -10.24 5.59 -7.05
C ALA A 240 -9.41 6.74 -6.45
N LEU A 241 -8.08 6.71 -6.59
CA LEU A 241 -7.21 7.81 -6.19
C LEU A 241 -7.53 9.10 -6.97
N GLY A 242 -7.68 9.00 -8.30
CA GLY A 242 -8.01 10.15 -9.16
C GLY A 242 -9.38 10.75 -8.83
N LYS A 243 -10.35 9.94 -8.43
CA LYS A 243 -11.66 10.41 -7.94
C LYS A 243 -11.51 11.26 -6.68
N LEU A 244 -10.72 10.80 -5.71
CA LEU A 244 -10.46 11.56 -4.48
C LEU A 244 -9.63 12.83 -4.76
N GLN A 245 -8.64 12.79 -5.65
CA GLN A 245 -7.89 13.97 -6.10
C GLN A 245 -8.83 15.05 -6.66
N LYS A 246 -9.81 14.67 -7.49
CA LYS A 246 -10.77 15.61 -8.07
C LYS A 246 -11.59 16.36 -7.01
N LYS A 247 -11.94 15.73 -5.88
CA LYS A 247 -12.61 16.42 -4.76
C LYS A 247 -11.74 17.56 -4.19
N PHE A 248 -10.44 17.36 -4.06
CA PHE A 248 -9.54 18.45 -3.66
C PHE A 248 -9.48 19.55 -4.73
N TYR A 249 -9.43 19.18 -6.01
CA TYR A 249 -9.37 20.14 -7.12
C TYR A 249 -10.61 21.04 -7.18
N GLU A 250 -11.79 20.49 -6.94
CA GLU A 250 -13.06 21.22 -6.88
C GLU A 250 -13.10 22.27 -5.76
N LYS A 251 -12.30 22.09 -4.70
CA LYS A 251 -12.12 23.05 -3.61
C LYS A 251 -10.94 24.00 -3.82
N GLY A 252 -10.30 23.97 -4.99
CA GLY A 252 -9.15 24.80 -5.31
C GLY A 252 -7.80 24.25 -4.83
N HIS A 253 -7.77 23.06 -4.23
CA HIS A 253 -6.56 22.43 -3.69
C HIS A 253 -5.83 21.57 -4.72
N ARG A 254 -5.64 22.09 -5.94
CA ARG A 254 -5.01 21.32 -7.02
C ARG A 254 -3.50 21.19 -6.87
N LEU A 255 -2.83 22.24 -6.43
CA LEU A 255 -1.36 22.26 -6.31
C LEU A 255 -0.88 21.65 -4.99
N ASP A 256 -1.69 21.74 -3.95
CA ASP A 256 -1.47 21.24 -2.59
C ASP A 256 -2.28 19.98 -2.27
N CYS A 257 -2.82 19.31 -3.30
CA CYS A 257 -3.54 18.06 -3.13
C CYS A 257 -2.70 17.04 -2.34
N PRO A 258 -3.24 16.44 -1.26
CA PRO A 258 -2.47 15.52 -0.43
C PRO A 258 -2.27 14.17 -1.10
N ILE A 259 -3.00 13.84 -2.16
CA ILE A 259 -2.78 12.62 -2.94
C ILE A 259 -1.90 12.95 -4.15
N ARG A 260 -0.77 12.27 -4.27
CA ARG A 260 0.18 12.38 -5.38
C ARG A 260 0.39 11.03 -6.03
N THR A 261 0.18 10.97 -7.35
CA THR A 261 0.36 9.75 -8.14
C THR A 261 1.53 9.88 -9.12
N TYR A 262 2.33 8.83 -9.23
CA TYR A 262 3.53 8.81 -10.05
C TYR A 262 3.49 7.63 -11.02
N LEU A 263 3.76 7.89 -12.30
CA LEU A 263 4.09 6.84 -13.28
C LEU A 263 5.62 6.74 -13.36
N VAL A 264 6.19 5.60 -13.00
CA VAL A 264 7.64 5.34 -13.05
C VAL A 264 7.87 4.15 -13.98
N THR A 265 8.14 4.42 -15.26
CA THR A 265 8.13 3.40 -16.31
C THR A 265 9.46 3.28 -17.03
N ALA A 266 9.81 2.06 -17.44
CA ALA A 266 10.94 1.79 -18.31
C ALA A 266 10.73 2.28 -19.76
N ARG A 267 9.49 2.67 -20.13
CA ARG A 267 9.19 3.24 -21.45
C ARG A 267 10.03 4.49 -21.73
N SER A 268 10.34 4.71 -23.00
CA SER A 268 11.01 5.92 -23.47
C SER A 268 9.98 7.00 -23.80
N ALA A 269 10.20 8.23 -23.33
CA ALA A 269 9.32 9.36 -23.66
C ALA A 269 9.24 9.60 -25.18
N ALA A 270 10.34 9.34 -25.90
CA ALA A 270 10.45 9.65 -27.32
C ALA A 270 9.76 8.64 -28.25
N SER A 271 9.58 7.38 -27.80
CA SER A 271 9.13 6.29 -28.69
C SER A 271 7.94 5.49 -28.19
N SER A 272 7.77 5.29 -26.88
CA SER A 272 6.71 4.44 -26.33
C SER A 272 5.87 5.10 -25.23
N GLY A 273 6.23 6.32 -24.80
CA GLY A 273 5.53 7.03 -23.74
C GLY A 273 4.23 7.71 -24.18
N ILE A 274 4.11 8.09 -25.46
CA ILE A 274 2.96 8.85 -25.97
C ILE A 274 1.65 8.06 -25.82
N ARG A 275 1.65 6.77 -26.19
CA ARG A 275 0.49 5.88 -26.06
C ARG A 275 0.03 5.74 -24.61
N ALA A 276 0.98 5.60 -23.68
CA ALA A 276 0.70 5.53 -22.24
C ALA A 276 0.03 6.82 -21.72
N LEU A 277 0.56 8.00 -22.07
CA LEU A 277 -0.01 9.29 -21.67
C LEU A 277 -1.38 9.54 -22.30
N LYS A 278 -1.58 9.16 -23.57
CA LYS A 278 -2.91 9.22 -24.22
C LYS A 278 -3.91 8.32 -23.53
N THR A 279 -3.48 7.13 -23.10
CA THR A 279 -4.32 6.17 -22.37
C THR A 279 -4.77 6.73 -21.03
N LEU A 280 -3.85 7.21 -20.19
CA LEU A 280 -4.19 7.83 -18.90
C LEU A 280 -5.16 9.00 -19.06
N ARG A 281 -4.90 9.87 -20.04
CA ARG A 281 -5.79 10.99 -20.36
C ARG A 281 -7.19 10.54 -20.79
N ALA A 282 -7.28 9.50 -21.62
CA ALA A 282 -8.57 8.95 -22.06
C ALA A 282 -9.35 8.34 -20.90
N TRP A 283 -8.66 7.79 -19.90
CA TRP A 283 -9.27 7.34 -18.62
C TRP A 283 -9.63 8.51 -17.68
N GLY A 284 -9.33 9.76 -18.06
CA GLY A 284 -9.57 10.93 -17.22
C GLY A 284 -8.71 10.95 -15.96
N LEU A 285 -7.54 10.30 -16.02
CA LEU A 285 -6.55 10.20 -14.95
C LEU A 285 -5.41 11.18 -15.22
N GLU A 286 -5.18 12.07 -14.26
CA GLU A 286 -4.15 13.09 -14.33
C GLU A 286 -3.04 12.71 -13.36
N THR A 287 -2.10 11.87 -13.82
CA THR A 287 -0.92 11.53 -13.03
C THR A 287 -0.11 12.79 -12.76
N ASP A 288 0.25 13.06 -11.51
CA ASP A 288 0.95 14.29 -11.13
C ASP A 288 2.34 14.37 -11.76
N GLU A 289 3.06 13.24 -11.78
CA GLU A 289 4.41 13.15 -12.33
C GLU A 289 4.58 11.84 -13.11
N ALA A 290 5.13 11.92 -14.33
CA ALA A 290 5.41 10.78 -15.18
C ALA A 290 6.90 10.74 -15.56
N LEU A 291 7.59 9.69 -15.12
CA LEU A 291 9.02 9.49 -15.30
C LEU A 291 9.24 8.35 -16.29
N PHE A 292 9.75 8.71 -17.47
CA PHE A 292 10.09 7.79 -18.55
C PHE A 292 11.59 7.52 -18.54
N LEU A 293 11.98 6.33 -18.11
CA LEU A 293 13.38 6.04 -17.81
C LEU A 293 14.14 5.43 -18.99
N ALA A 294 13.46 5.06 -20.07
CA ALA A 294 14.09 4.42 -21.24
C ALA A 294 15.03 3.26 -20.87
N GLY A 295 14.61 2.43 -19.90
CA GLY A 295 15.38 1.29 -19.37
C GLY A 295 16.37 1.62 -18.25
N ALA A 296 16.56 2.89 -17.86
CA ALA A 296 17.39 3.23 -16.71
C ALA A 296 16.78 2.71 -15.38
N PRO A 297 17.61 2.45 -14.35
CA PRO A 297 17.13 1.96 -13.06
C PRO A 297 16.10 2.89 -12.41
N LYS A 298 15.04 2.31 -11.83
CA LYS A 298 13.96 3.04 -11.15
C LYS A 298 14.36 3.54 -9.75
N GLY A 299 15.26 2.82 -9.08
CA GLY A 299 15.67 3.08 -7.68
C GLY A 299 16.03 4.54 -7.37
N PRO A 300 16.92 5.21 -8.12
CA PRO A 300 17.29 6.60 -7.86
C PRO A 300 16.11 7.58 -7.93
N MET A 301 15.14 7.32 -8.81
CA MET A 301 13.94 8.17 -8.90
C MET A 301 13.00 7.91 -7.72
N LEU A 302 12.86 6.65 -7.29
CA LEU A 302 12.05 6.28 -6.13
C LEU A 302 12.62 6.85 -4.83
N GLU A 303 13.95 6.87 -4.66
CA GLU A 303 14.61 7.54 -3.53
C GLU A 303 14.31 9.05 -3.48
N LYS A 304 14.16 9.68 -4.66
CA LYS A 304 13.80 11.10 -4.77
C LYS A 304 12.31 11.33 -4.48
N ILE A 305 11.43 10.50 -5.01
CA ILE A 305 9.97 10.60 -4.85
C ILE A 305 9.58 10.32 -3.40
N ARG A 306 10.23 9.35 -2.76
CA ARG A 306 9.90 8.83 -1.42
C ARG A 306 8.41 8.42 -1.33
N PRO A 307 7.95 7.50 -2.19
CA PRO A 307 6.56 7.09 -2.17
C PRO A 307 6.26 6.28 -0.90
N HIS A 308 5.01 6.33 -0.47
CA HIS A 308 4.51 5.46 0.60
C HIS A 308 4.46 4.00 0.13
N ILE A 309 4.23 3.81 -1.17
CA ILE A 309 4.23 2.52 -1.81
C ILE A 309 4.54 2.67 -3.30
N TYR A 310 5.38 1.78 -3.81
CA TYR A 310 5.68 1.61 -5.22
C TYR A 310 5.19 0.24 -5.71
N PHE A 311 4.46 0.20 -6.83
CA PHE A 311 3.97 -1.05 -7.43
C PHE A 311 4.73 -1.40 -8.71
N ASP A 312 5.18 -2.64 -8.81
CA ASP A 312 5.87 -3.18 -9.98
C ASP A 312 5.56 -4.66 -10.15
N ASP A 313 5.49 -5.15 -11.39
CA ASP A 313 5.27 -6.57 -11.67
C ASP A 313 6.56 -7.39 -11.70
N GLN A 314 7.73 -6.74 -11.75
CA GLN A 314 9.02 -7.41 -11.83
C GLN A 314 9.77 -7.34 -10.49
N MET A 315 10.11 -8.52 -9.95
CA MET A 315 10.81 -8.62 -8.66
C MET A 315 12.15 -7.86 -8.64
N PHE A 316 12.88 -7.83 -9.75
CA PHE A 316 14.14 -7.08 -9.86
C PHE A 316 13.95 -5.57 -9.58
N HIS A 317 12.84 -4.98 -10.02
CA HIS A 317 12.53 -3.58 -9.73
C HIS A 317 12.06 -3.37 -8.28
N VAL A 318 11.32 -4.33 -7.73
CA VAL A 318 10.91 -4.34 -6.31
C VAL A 318 12.13 -4.41 -5.39
N GLU A 319 13.07 -5.31 -5.65
CA GLU A 319 14.34 -5.46 -4.92
C GLU A 319 15.18 -4.20 -5.03
N GLY A 320 15.38 -3.68 -6.25
CA GLY A 320 16.14 -2.43 -6.46
C GLY A 320 15.52 -1.20 -5.78
N ALA A 321 14.19 -1.15 -5.63
CA ALA A 321 13.52 -0.11 -4.85
C ALA A 321 13.75 -0.30 -3.33
N ALA A 322 13.69 -1.54 -2.85
CA ALA A 322 13.93 -1.89 -1.45
C ALA A 322 15.37 -1.60 -1.01
N GLU A 323 16.37 -1.83 -1.87
CA GLU A 323 17.77 -1.45 -1.63
C GLU A 323 17.94 0.07 -1.37
N MET A 324 17.13 0.88 -2.05
CA MET A 324 17.07 2.33 -1.85
C MET A 324 16.23 2.74 -0.63
N GLY A 325 15.64 1.76 0.07
CA GLY A 325 14.81 1.93 1.26
C GLY A 325 13.34 2.29 0.97
N THR A 326 12.91 2.20 -0.29
CA THR A 326 11.52 2.45 -0.70
C THR A 326 10.65 1.23 -0.42
N ILE A 327 9.46 1.43 0.13
CA ILE A 327 8.45 0.37 0.21
C ILE A 327 7.96 0.04 -1.19
N ALA A 328 8.28 -1.16 -1.66
CA ALA A 328 7.83 -1.69 -2.93
C ALA A 328 6.94 -2.93 -2.74
N ALA A 329 5.94 -3.07 -3.60
CA ALA A 329 4.98 -4.15 -3.59
C ALA A 329 4.91 -4.79 -4.99
N HIS A 330 5.09 -6.11 -5.01
CA HIS A 330 5.10 -6.91 -6.23
C HIS A 330 3.68 -7.24 -6.68
N VAL A 331 3.34 -6.93 -7.92
CA VAL A 331 2.08 -7.28 -8.56
C VAL A 331 2.31 -8.51 -9.44
N PRO A 332 2.01 -9.75 -8.99
CA PRO A 332 2.27 -10.95 -9.78
C PRO A 332 1.24 -11.10 -10.91
N TYR A 333 1.34 -10.24 -11.92
CA TYR A 333 0.48 -10.18 -13.11
C TYR A 333 1.31 -10.23 -14.40
N GLY A 334 0.68 -10.65 -15.49
CA GLY A 334 1.30 -10.67 -16.81
C GLY A 334 2.20 -11.87 -17.11
N ILE A 335 2.75 -11.91 -18.32
CA ILE A 335 3.59 -13.02 -18.78
C ILE A 335 4.91 -13.16 -18.03
N ALA A 336 5.41 -12.10 -17.38
CA ALA A 336 6.63 -12.16 -16.57
C ALA A 336 6.55 -13.23 -15.48
N GLN A 337 5.35 -13.55 -15.00
CA GLN A 337 5.12 -14.51 -13.92
C GLN A 337 5.12 -15.98 -14.38
N LYS A 338 5.03 -16.26 -15.69
CA LYS A 338 4.87 -17.63 -16.22
C LYS A 338 6.17 -18.42 -16.31
N HIS A 339 7.31 -17.79 -16.04
CA HIS A 339 8.60 -18.47 -15.94
C HIS A 339 9.01 -18.56 -14.47
N PRO A 340 8.88 -19.71 -13.81
CA PRO A 340 9.48 -19.88 -12.50
C PRO A 340 10.98 -19.69 -12.64
N HIS A 341 11.56 -18.84 -11.79
CA HIS A 341 13.01 -18.82 -11.56
C HIS A 341 13.48 -20.28 -11.44
N LYS A 342 14.48 -20.64 -12.25
CA LYS A 342 15.17 -21.93 -12.11
C LYS A 342 15.50 -22.12 -10.63
N LYS A 343 14.96 -23.19 -10.01
CA LYS A 343 15.44 -23.67 -8.71
C LYS A 343 16.96 -23.68 -8.75
N ASP A 344 17.59 -22.96 -7.83
CA ASP A 344 19.02 -23.10 -7.61
C ASP A 344 19.33 -24.58 -7.45
N SER A 345 20.17 -25.06 -8.36
CA SER A 345 20.68 -26.41 -8.34
C SER A 345 21.51 -26.57 -7.07
N SER A 346 20.98 -27.30 -6.10
CA SER A 346 21.77 -27.95 -5.06
C SER A 346 22.82 -28.86 -5.71
N LYS A 347 24.03 -28.34 -5.91
CA LYS A 347 25.25 -29.17 -5.96
C LYS A 347 25.57 -29.46 -4.49
N SER A 348 25.21 -30.60 -3.89
CA SER A 348 25.78 -31.93 -4.13
C SER A 348 27.25 -31.89 -4.59
N LYS A 349 28.15 -31.75 -3.62
CA LYS A 349 29.27 -32.68 -3.39
C LYS A 349 29.76 -32.56 -1.96
#